data_AF-A0A971QTX0-F1
#
_entry.id   AF-A0A971QTX0-F1
#
_cell.length_a   1.000
_cell.length_b   1.000
_cell.length_c   1.000
_cell.angle_alpha   90.00
_cell.angle_beta   90.00
_cell.angle_gamma   90.00
#
_symmetry.space_group_name_H-M   'P 1'
#
loop_
_entity.id
_entity.type
_entity.pdbx_description
1 polymer ?
#
loop_
_entity_poly.entity_id
_entity_poly.type
_entity_poly.pdbx_seq_one_letter_code
_entity_poly.pdbx_strand_id
1 'polypeptide(L)'
;MKNMEFTDDHSGSRETREIPGAPRELPFRVPRHYFDDFPARMQAALERETATEPAKKLRLADYLKPVIGLAAAFAAVFLIVYWPTRLITKDQPLATHNTHTDEEKIINLVEHVDDHTFLNLLEGNAKNESPDDELLETYLAANYSDLEIFMEINEKQQKQPK
;
A
#
# COMPACT_ATOMS: atom_id res chain seq x y z
N MET A 1 -86.30 -24.25 -34.35
CA MET A 1 -84.93 -23.73 -34.25
C MET A 1 -83.99 -24.90 -34.46
N LYS A 2 -83.26 -24.89 -35.58
CA LYS A 2 -82.46 -26.00 -36.11
C LYS A 2 -81.03 -25.81 -35.60
N ASN A 3 -80.56 -26.73 -34.78
CA ASN A 3 -79.19 -26.70 -34.27
C ASN A 3 -78.25 -26.97 -35.45
N MET A 4 -77.45 -25.98 -35.82
CA MET A 4 -76.42 -26.12 -36.84
C MET A 4 -75.27 -26.90 -36.22
N GLU A 5 -75.18 -28.17 -36.59
CA GLU A 5 -74.04 -29.03 -36.32
C GLU A 5 -72.87 -28.52 -37.17
N PHE A 6 -71.96 -27.79 -36.54
CA PHE A 6 -70.72 -27.37 -37.17
C PHE A 6 -69.72 -28.52 -37.04
N THR A 7 -69.72 -29.40 -38.05
CA THR A 7 -68.71 -30.43 -38.21
C THR A 7 -67.43 -29.77 -38.68
N ASP A 8 -66.45 -29.63 -37.80
CA ASP A 8 -65.07 -29.32 -38.16
C ASP A 8 -64.48 -30.52 -38.93
N ASP A 9 -64.73 -30.57 -40.24
CA ASP A 9 -63.94 -31.38 -41.16
C ASP A 9 -62.62 -30.65 -41.45
N HIS A 10 -61.69 -30.80 -40.51
CA HIS A 10 -60.27 -30.58 -40.79
C HIS A 10 -59.59 -31.92 -41.02
N SER A 11 -60.07 -32.70 -41.99
CA SER A 11 -59.22 -33.67 -42.69
C SER A 11 -58.27 -32.94 -43.65
N GLY A 12 -57.40 -32.10 -43.07
CA GLY A 12 -56.18 -31.67 -43.73
C GLY A 12 -55.29 -32.89 -43.91
N SER A 13 -55.49 -33.63 -45.00
CA SER A 13 -54.61 -34.68 -45.48
C SER A 13 -53.22 -34.08 -45.67
N ARG A 14 -52.39 -34.15 -44.62
CA ARG A 14 -50.95 -33.96 -44.75
C ARG A 14 -50.48 -35.06 -45.67
N GLU A 15 -50.31 -34.73 -46.95
CA GLU A 15 -49.51 -35.52 -47.87
C GLU A 15 -48.15 -35.72 -47.20
N THR A 16 -47.97 -36.88 -46.60
CA THR A 16 -46.68 -37.34 -46.14
C THR A 16 -45.88 -37.54 -47.41
N ARG A 17 -44.96 -36.61 -47.71
CA ARG A 17 -43.96 -36.83 -48.75
C ARG A 17 -43.12 -38.02 -48.31
N GLU A 18 -43.55 -39.22 -48.70
CA GLU A 18 -42.76 -40.42 -48.56
C GLU A 18 -41.56 -40.27 -49.50
N ILE A 19 -40.36 -40.20 -48.92
CA ILE A 19 -39.13 -40.16 -49.69
C ILE A 19 -38.90 -41.60 -50.18
N PRO A 20 -39.00 -41.88 -51.50
CA PRO A 20 -38.86 -43.24 -52.00
C PRO A 20 -37.45 -43.75 -51.70
N GLY A 21 -37.37 -44.83 -50.92
CA GLY A 21 -36.10 -45.47 -50.52
C GLY A 21 -35.62 -45.13 -49.10
N ALA A 22 -36.30 -44.23 -48.37
CA ALA A 22 -35.99 -44.03 -46.95
C ALA A 22 -36.70 -45.09 -46.10
N PRO A 23 -35.99 -45.80 -45.20
CA PRO A 23 -36.64 -46.70 -44.25
C PRO A 23 -37.61 -45.90 -43.38
N ARG A 24 -38.83 -46.42 -43.18
CA ARG A 24 -39.88 -45.81 -42.34
C ARG A 24 -39.54 -45.81 -40.85
N GLU A 25 -38.38 -46.36 -40.50
CA GLU A 25 -37.82 -46.37 -39.17
C GLU A 25 -37.17 -45.02 -38.88
N LEU A 26 -37.45 -44.48 -37.69
CA LEU A 26 -36.84 -43.23 -37.24
C LEU A 26 -35.31 -43.41 -37.20
N PRO A 27 -34.53 -42.63 -37.97
CA PRO A 27 -33.08 -42.78 -38.06
C PRO A 27 -32.38 -42.43 -36.74
N PHE A 28 -33.09 -41.79 -35.82
CA PHE A 28 -32.63 -41.47 -34.48
C PHE A 28 -33.51 -42.18 -33.47
N ARG A 29 -32.91 -43.05 -32.67
CA ARG A 29 -33.57 -43.69 -31.53
C ARG A 29 -32.82 -43.26 -30.26
N VAL A 30 -33.57 -42.85 -29.24
CA VAL A 30 -33.00 -42.58 -27.93
C VAL A 30 -32.56 -43.89 -27.26
N PRO A 31 -31.47 -43.87 -26.48
CA PRO A 31 -31.10 -45.02 -25.65
C PRO A 31 -32.27 -45.47 -24.76
N ARG A 32 -32.32 -46.79 -24.48
CA ARG A 32 -33.31 -47.34 -23.54
C ARG A 32 -33.14 -46.65 -22.18
N HIS A 33 -34.25 -46.33 -21.52
CA HIS A 33 -34.29 -45.68 -20.20
C HIS A 33 -33.69 -44.26 -20.14
N TYR A 34 -33.41 -43.61 -21.28
CA TYR A 34 -32.85 -42.26 -21.29
C TYR A 34 -33.67 -41.23 -20.50
N PHE A 35 -34.99 -41.29 -20.64
CA PHE A 35 -35.93 -40.42 -19.94
C PHE A 35 -36.22 -40.88 -18.52
N ASP A 36 -36.16 -42.20 -18.25
CA ASP A 36 -36.35 -42.77 -16.91
C ASP A 36 -35.21 -42.37 -15.97
N ASP A 37 -33.97 -42.36 -16.49
CA ASP A 37 -32.76 -41.98 -15.73
C ASP A 37 -32.53 -40.47 -15.68
N PHE A 38 -33.27 -39.67 -16.46
CA PHE A 38 -33.07 -38.23 -16.53
C PHE A 38 -33.25 -37.51 -15.17
N PRO A 39 -34.30 -37.80 -14.38
CA PRO A 39 -34.48 -37.17 -13.07
C PRO A 39 -33.31 -37.47 -12.13
N ALA A 40 -32.79 -38.70 -12.14
CA ALA A 40 -31.64 -39.10 -11.31
C ALA A 40 -30.36 -38.35 -11.73
N ARG A 41 -30.11 -38.22 -13.03
CA ARG A 41 -28.96 -37.44 -13.54
C ARG A 41 -29.08 -35.95 -13.22
N MET A 42 -30.28 -35.38 -13.35
CA MET A 42 -30.55 -33.99 -13.02
C MET A 42 -30.35 -33.75 -11.52
N GLN A 43 -30.85 -34.64 -10.66
CA GLN A 43 -30.68 -34.53 -9.23
C GLN A 43 -29.21 -34.67 -8.83
N ALA A 44 -28.46 -35.60 -9.41
CA ALA A 44 -27.02 -35.73 -9.17
C ALA A 44 -26.24 -34.49 -9.66
N ALA A 45 -26.66 -33.85 -10.75
CA ALA A 45 -26.07 -32.60 -11.23
C ALA A 45 -26.35 -31.43 -10.25
N LEU A 46 -27.60 -31.31 -9.79
CA LEU A 46 -27.98 -30.32 -8.77
C LEU A 46 -27.25 -30.56 -7.44
N GLU A 47 -27.12 -31.81 -7.00
CA GLU A 47 -26.35 -32.18 -5.81
C GLU A 47 -24.87 -31.87 -5.98
N ARG A 48 -24.30 -32.01 -7.18
CA ARG A 48 -22.91 -31.63 -7.45
C ARG A 48 -22.69 -30.11 -7.47
N GLU A 49 -23.69 -29.35 -7.93
CA GLU A 49 -23.65 -27.88 -7.95
C GLU A 49 -23.94 -27.28 -6.56
N THR A 50 -24.83 -27.91 -5.79
CA THR A 50 -25.23 -27.47 -4.43
C THR A 50 -24.34 -28.04 -3.34
N ALA A 51 -23.70 -29.19 -3.57
CA ALA A 51 -22.52 -29.64 -2.83
C ALA A 51 -21.35 -28.74 -3.20
N THR A 52 -21.46 -27.50 -2.71
CA THR A 52 -20.32 -26.63 -2.43
C THR A 52 -19.29 -27.55 -1.77
N GLU A 53 -18.15 -27.74 -2.45
CA GLU A 53 -16.99 -28.47 -1.92
C GLU A 53 -16.93 -28.27 -0.41
N PRO A 54 -16.85 -29.34 0.41
CA PRO A 54 -16.95 -29.21 1.86
C PRO A 54 -15.95 -28.14 2.27
N ALA A 55 -16.46 -26.98 2.66
CA ALA A 55 -15.69 -25.75 2.72
C ALA A 55 -14.39 -26.08 3.43
N LYS A 56 -13.29 -26.15 2.67
CA LYS A 56 -12.01 -26.64 3.17
C LYS A 56 -11.71 -25.76 4.36
N LYS A 57 -11.88 -26.31 5.58
CA LYS A 57 -11.84 -25.52 6.81
C LYS A 57 -10.52 -24.76 6.78
N LEU A 58 -10.60 -23.46 6.52
CA LEU A 58 -9.44 -22.60 6.41
C LEU A 58 -8.82 -22.59 7.80
N ARG A 59 -7.79 -23.41 8.01
CA ARG A 59 -7.06 -23.43 9.26
C ARG A 59 -6.29 -22.11 9.28
N LEU A 60 -6.34 -21.38 10.39
CA LEU A 60 -5.54 -20.17 10.60
C LEU A 60 -4.04 -20.42 10.31
N ALA A 61 -3.60 -21.67 10.42
CA ALA A 61 -2.26 -22.13 10.04
C ALA A 61 -1.90 -22.00 8.55
N ASP A 62 -2.88 -22.02 7.62
CA ASP A 62 -2.61 -21.84 6.19
C ASP A 62 -2.36 -20.37 5.83
N TYR A 63 -2.87 -19.42 6.61
CA TYR A 63 -2.54 -17.99 6.50
C TYR A 63 -1.23 -17.62 7.21
N LEU A 64 -0.79 -18.43 8.18
CA LEU A 64 0.48 -18.20 8.87
C LEU A 64 1.67 -18.47 7.96
N LYS A 65 1.58 -19.45 7.04
CA LYS A 65 2.65 -19.83 6.10
C LYS A 65 3.27 -18.65 5.32
N PRO A 66 2.49 -17.79 4.64
CA PRO A 66 3.06 -16.62 3.95
C PRO A 66 3.52 -15.50 4.90
N VAL A 67 2.87 -15.33 6.06
CA VAL A 67 3.21 -14.28 7.03
C VAL A 67 4.58 -14.51 7.67
N ILE A 68 4.98 -15.78 7.86
CA ILE A 68 6.31 -16.13 8.39
C ILE A 68 7.43 -15.66 7.44
N GLY A 69 7.21 -15.72 6.12
CA GLY A 69 8.16 -15.21 5.13
C GLY A 69 8.31 -13.70 5.17
N LEU A 70 7.21 -12.98 5.37
CA LEU A 70 7.22 -11.52 5.54
C LEU A 70 7.91 -11.11 6.85
N ALA A 71 7.63 -11.81 7.96
CA ALA A 71 8.29 -11.59 9.24
C ALA A 71 9.81 -11.85 9.15
N ALA A 72 10.22 -12.88 8.40
CA ALA A 72 11.63 -13.17 8.16
C ALA A 72 12.33 -12.06 7.36
N ALA A 73 11.66 -11.47 6.37
CA ALA A 73 12.20 -10.33 5.62
C ALA A 73 12.39 -9.11 6.52
N PHE A 74 11.39 -8.77 7.36
CA PHE A 74 11.54 -7.70 8.34
C PHE A 74 12.65 -8.00 9.35
N ALA A 75 12.71 -9.22 9.88
CA ALA A 75 13.77 -9.64 10.79
C ALA A 75 15.16 -9.55 10.14
N ALA A 76 15.30 -9.87 8.85
CA ALA A 76 16.55 -9.75 8.11
C ALA A 76 16.99 -8.29 7.98
N VAL A 77 16.07 -7.38 7.62
CA VAL A 77 16.35 -5.93 7.59
C VAL A 77 16.74 -5.42 8.98
N PHE A 78 15.98 -5.82 10.02
CA PHE A 78 16.31 -5.51 11.40
C PHE A 78 17.69 -6.04 11.77
N LEU A 79 18.08 -7.25 11.37
CA LEU A 79 19.38 -7.81 11.69
C LEU A 79 20.52 -7.05 11.00
N ILE A 80 20.32 -6.63 9.74
CA ILE A 80 21.28 -5.82 8.99
C ILE A 80 21.51 -4.45 9.65
N VAL A 81 20.48 -3.83 10.22
CA VAL A 81 20.58 -2.52 10.91
C VAL A 81 20.98 -2.67 12.38
N TYR A 82 20.44 -3.68 13.07
CA TYR A 82 20.63 -3.93 14.50
C TYR A 82 22.05 -4.40 14.81
N TRP A 83 22.66 -5.19 13.93
CA TRP A 83 24.01 -5.69 14.16
C TRP A 83 25.08 -4.57 14.21
N PRO A 84 25.17 -3.63 13.24
CA PRO A 84 26.08 -2.50 13.34
C PRO A 84 25.70 -1.55 14.48
N THR A 85 24.41 -1.22 14.65
CA THR A 85 23.99 -0.32 15.74
C THR A 85 24.35 -0.90 17.11
N ARG A 86 24.20 -2.21 17.33
CA ARG A 86 24.60 -2.88 18.58
C ARG A 86 26.12 -2.92 18.81
N LEU A 87 26.92 -2.94 17.76
CA LEU A 87 28.39 -2.90 17.87
C LEU A 87 28.89 -1.50 18.23
N ILE A 88 28.29 -0.45 17.65
CA ILE A 88 28.66 0.95 17.93
C ILE A 88 28.11 1.44 19.30
N THR A 89 26.92 0.99 19.72
CA THR A 89 26.26 1.50 20.94
C THR A 89 26.67 0.80 22.24
N LYS A 90 27.43 -0.31 22.18
CA LYS A 90 27.84 -1.05 23.38
C LYS A 90 28.72 -0.26 24.35
N ASP A 91 29.40 0.78 23.85
CA ASP A 91 30.26 1.66 24.65
C ASP A 91 29.58 2.99 25.02
N GLN A 92 28.29 3.17 24.70
CA GLN A 92 27.53 4.31 25.18
C GLN A 92 26.77 3.92 26.46
N PRO A 93 27.26 4.32 27.66
CA PRO A 93 26.39 4.31 28.83
C PRO A 93 25.20 5.19 28.49
N LEU A 94 23.98 4.66 28.68
CA LEU A 94 22.72 5.40 28.58
C LEU A 94 22.73 6.52 29.62
N ALA A 95 23.43 7.60 29.32
CA ALA A 95 23.38 8.84 30.05
C ALA A 95 22.18 9.59 29.50
N THR A 96 21.11 9.63 30.28
CA THR A 96 20.21 10.78 30.28
C THR A 96 21.03 11.98 30.75
N HIS A 97 21.83 12.54 29.86
CA HIS A 97 22.55 13.79 30.08
C HIS A 97 22.90 14.38 28.73
N ASN A 98 22.58 15.66 28.54
CA ASN A 98 22.86 16.42 27.34
C ASN A 98 24.35 16.31 26.98
N THR A 99 24.68 15.49 25.99
CA THR A 99 25.99 15.47 25.34
C THR A 99 25.73 15.55 23.84
N HIS A 100 25.37 16.75 23.42
CA HIS A 100 25.55 17.18 22.04
C HIS A 100 27.05 17.06 21.78
N THR A 101 27.43 16.04 21.02
CA THR A 101 28.79 15.68 20.66
C THR A 101 29.44 16.90 20.02
N ASP A 102 30.58 17.35 20.55
CA ASP A 102 31.27 18.56 20.07
C ASP A 102 31.53 18.53 18.56
N GLU A 103 31.64 17.34 17.98
CA GLU A 103 31.76 17.07 16.56
C GLU A 103 30.50 17.41 15.74
N GLU A 104 29.29 17.16 16.25
CA GLU A 104 28.06 17.62 15.60
C GLU A 104 27.91 19.14 15.70
N LYS A 105 28.37 19.72 16.82
CA LYS A 105 28.40 21.17 17.00
C LYS A 105 29.40 21.82 16.04
N ILE A 106 30.57 21.21 15.81
CA ILE A 106 31.56 21.67 14.84
C ILE A 106 31.01 21.57 13.41
N ILE A 107 30.35 20.46 13.06
CA ILE A 107 29.76 20.26 11.73
C ILE A 107 28.65 21.28 11.47
N ASN A 108 27.74 21.47 12.43
CA ASN A 108 26.65 22.44 12.30
C ASN A 108 27.16 23.89 12.30
N LEU A 109 28.23 24.17 13.05
CA LEU A 109 28.91 25.46 13.04
C LEU A 109 29.62 25.70 11.70
N VAL A 110 30.23 24.68 11.09
CA VAL A 110 30.81 24.78 9.73
C VAL A 110 29.74 24.98 8.66
N GLU A 111 28.56 24.38 8.83
CA GLU A 111 27.47 24.49 7.86
C GLU A 111 26.83 25.88 7.85
N HIS A 112 26.84 26.58 8.99
CA HIS A 112 26.22 27.91 9.16
C HIS A 112 27.22 29.06 9.17
N VAL A 113 28.53 28.79 9.18
CA VAL A 113 29.58 29.83 9.19
C VAL A 113 30.24 29.90 7.82
N ASP A 114 30.25 31.09 7.24
CA ASP A 114 30.94 31.36 5.98
C ASP A 114 32.46 31.11 6.08
N ASP A 115 33.07 30.63 4.98
CA ASP A 115 34.48 30.22 4.90
C ASP A 115 35.44 31.32 5.41
N HIS A 116 35.12 32.60 5.15
CA HIS A 116 35.95 33.73 5.58
C HIS A 116 35.93 33.93 7.10
N THR A 117 34.78 33.68 7.74
CA THR A 117 34.63 33.77 9.19
C THR A 117 35.30 32.59 9.88
N PHE A 118 35.19 31.39 9.30
CA PHE A 118 35.87 30.21 9.78
C PHE A 118 37.40 30.36 9.72
N LEU A 119 37.93 30.89 8.62
CA LEU A 119 39.37 31.17 8.48
C LEU A 119 39.85 32.22 9.48
N ASN A 120 39.09 33.30 9.69
CA ASN A 120 39.41 34.30 10.72
C ASN A 120 39.37 33.74 12.15
N LEU A 121 38.46 32.80 12.45
CA LEU A 121 38.42 32.13 13.76
C LEU A 121 39.61 31.19 13.97
N LEU A 122 40.04 30.49 12.90
CA LEU A 122 41.22 29.63 12.93
C LEU A 122 42.51 30.43 13.08
N GLU A 123 42.60 31.59 12.41
CA GLU A 123 43.74 32.51 12.48
C GLU A 123 43.71 33.38 13.77
N GLY A 124 42.52 33.65 14.30
CA GLY A 124 42.24 34.52 15.45
C GLY A 124 42.42 33.88 16.83
N ASN A 125 42.75 32.58 16.93
CA ASN A 125 43.02 31.90 18.20
C ASN A 125 44.26 32.43 18.97
N ALA A 126 44.91 33.50 18.47
CA ALA A 126 45.99 34.20 19.16
C ALA A 126 45.55 35.47 19.91
N LYS A 127 44.32 36.00 19.70
CA LYS A 127 43.89 37.25 20.36
C LYS A 127 42.43 37.22 20.77
N ASN A 128 42.20 37.26 22.08
CA ASN A 128 40.90 37.51 22.70
C ASN A 128 40.48 38.97 22.48
N GLU A 129 40.21 39.36 21.24
CA GLU A 129 39.68 40.67 20.88
C GLU A 129 38.18 40.53 20.62
N SER A 130 37.39 41.44 21.18
CA SER A 130 35.94 41.50 20.94
C SER A 130 35.69 41.51 19.43
N PRO A 131 34.66 40.81 18.92
CA PRO A 131 34.34 40.83 17.50
C PRO A 131 34.22 42.28 17.03
N ASP A 132 34.88 42.56 15.91
CA ASP A 132 34.92 43.88 15.29
C ASP A 132 33.52 44.32 14.84
N ASP A 133 33.19 45.60 15.01
CA ASP A 133 31.87 46.16 14.71
C ASP A 133 31.53 45.96 13.23
N GLU A 134 32.53 46.04 12.34
CA GLU A 134 32.38 45.82 10.90
C GLU A 134 32.01 44.35 10.55
N LEU A 135 32.55 43.40 11.33
CA LEU A 135 32.23 41.98 11.17
C LEU A 135 30.81 41.68 11.65
N LEU A 136 30.38 42.32 12.74
CA LEU A 136 29.02 42.24 13.25
C LEU A 136 28.01 42.84 12.27
N GLU A 137 28.31 44.00 11.68
CA GLU A 137 27.46 44.62 10.65
C GLU A 137 27.34 43.73 9.40
N THR A 138 28.45 43.17 8.94
CA THR A 138 28.47 42.26 7.79
C THR A 138 27.66 40.99 8.06
N TYR A 139 27.82 40.39 9.24
CA TYR A 139 27.04 39.22 9.66
C TYR A 139 25.55 39.53 9.73
N LEU A 140 25.17 40.68 10.29
CA LEU A 140 23.78 41.11 10.38
C LEU A 140 23.16 41.32 8.99
N ALA A 141 23.87 41.99 8.08
CA ALA A 141 23.38 42.23 6.72
C ALA A 141 23.29 40.95 5.86
N ALA A 142 24.16 39.97 6.10
CA ALA A 142 24.16 38.70 5.36
C ALA A 142 23.06 37.73 5.83
N ASN A 143 22.73 37.73 7.13
CA ASN A 143 21.83 36.75 7.73
C ASN A 143 20.42 37.30 8.03
N TYR A 144 20.27 38.61 8.19
CA TYR A 144 19.01 39.25 8.51
C TYR A 144 18.68 40.34 7.50
N SER A 145 17.40 40.45 7.17
CA SER A 145 16.92 41.55 6.33
C SER A 145 16.62 42.80 7.18
N ASP A 146 16.82 43.99 6.61
CA ASP A 146 16.50 45.27 7.28
C ASP A 146 15.07 45.31 7.83
N LEU A 147 14.13 44.66 7.13
CA LEU A 147 12.74 44.53 7.55
C LEU A 147 12.60 43.72 8.84
N GLU A 148 13.31 42.60 8.95
CA GLU A 148 13.29 41.71 10.11
C GLU A 148 13.93 42.38 11.33
N ILE A 149 15.07 43.04 11.11
CA ILE A 149 15.74 43.86 12.13
C ILE A 149 14.79 44.97 12.62
N PHE A 150 14.09 45.65 11.71
CA PHE A 150 13.11 46.68 12.06
C PHE A 150 11.94 46.14 12.89
N MET A 151 11.40 44.97 12.52
CA MET A 151 10.31 44.34 13.27
C MET A 151 10.75 43.96 14.68
N GLU A 152 11.92 43.34 14.84
CA GLU A 152 12.45 42.92 16.14
C GLU A 152 12.73 44.14 17.05
N ILE A 153 13.34 45.20 16.51
CA ILE A 153 13.60 46.43 17.25
C ILE A 153 12.28 47.04 17.71
N ASN A 154 11.27 47.13 16.83
CA ASN A 154 9.98 47.69 17.18
C ASN A 154 9.20 46.82 18.19
N GLU A 155 9.32 45.49 18.09
CA GLU A 155 8.71 44.57 19.05
C GLU A 155 9.31 44.76 20.46
N LYS A 156 10.64 44.91 20.56
CA LYS A 156 11.30 45.17 21.85
C LYS A 156 10.92 46.52 22.44
N GLN A 157 10.66 47.55 21.63
CA GLN A 157 10.19 48.86 22.10
C GLN A 157 8.76 48.81 22.66
N GLN A 158 7.92 47.88 22.19
CA GLN A 158 6.56 47.69 22.72
C GLN A 158 6.51 46.86 24.00
N LYS A 159 7.51 46.00 24.25
CA LYS A 159 7.60 45.15 25.45
C LYS A 159 8.27 45.80 26.66
N GLN A 160 8.71 47.06 26.58
CA GLN A 160 9.16 47.81 27.75
C GLN A 160 8.00 48.63 28.34
N PRO A 161 7.33 48.16 29.43
CA PRO A 161 6.56 49.08 30.25
C PRO A 161 7.51 50.05 30.96
N LYS A 162 7.08 51.31 31.03
CA LYS A 162 7.70 52.37 31.81
C LYS A 162 7.79 52.02 33.29
#